data_AF-A0AAN8U377-F1
#
_entry.id   AF-A0AAN8U377-F1
#
_cell.length_a   1.000
_cell.length_b   1.000
_cell.length_c   1.000
_cell.angle_alpha   90.00
_cell.angle_beta   90.00
_cell.angle_gamma   90.00
#
_symmetry.space_group_name_H-M   'P 1'
#
loop_
_entity.id
_entity.type
_entity.pdbx_description
1 polymer ?
#
loop_
_entity_poly.entity_id
_entity_poly.type
_entity_poly.pdbx_seq_one_letter_code
_entity_poly.pdbx_strand_id
1 'polypeptide(L)'
;MYLKSQLSWNVIIPAENLDVEGLMLQKAIVIRLLDDFASKKASKNLGYFMALTTLERIGEGKVREHTGDVLFPVGFSCITFKIFRGEILEGVVDKILKHGVFLRCGPTDKVYLSHQKMADYKYVPGENPIFMNEKMSRIEKDTVVRFIVVGARYVEAEKEFQAVVSLEGDYLGPISQNAV
;
A
#
# COMPACT_ATOMS: atom_id res chain seq x y z
N MET A 1 2.72 -0.51 -10.00
CA MET A 1 1.96 0.12 -8.91
C MET A 1 0.74 -0.70 -8.45
N TYR A 2 -0.36 -0.85 -9.21
CA TYR A 2 -1.49 -1.75 -8.83
C TYR A 2 -1.44 -3.07 -9.60
N LEU A 3 -1.75 -4.18 -8.93
CA LEU A 3 -1.66 -5.52 -9.50
C LEU A 3 -2.92 -6.33 -9.16
N LYS A 4 -3.42 -7.10 -10.12
CA LYS A 4 -4.40 -8.16 -9.83
C LYS A 4 -3.64 -9.39 -9.34
N SER A 5 -4.03 -9.91 -8.17
CA SER A 5 -3.47 -11.13 -7.58
C SER A 5 -4.58 -12.14 -7.34
N GLN A 6 -4.28 -13.42 -7.58
CA GLN A 6 -5.16 -14.54 -7.23
C GLN A 6 -4.60 -15.30 -6.04
N LEU A 7 -5.44 -15.58 -5.06
CA LEU A 7 -5.07 -16.17 -3.78
C LEU A 7 -6.03 -17.28 -3.40
N SER A 8 -5.55 -18.17 -2.52
CA SER A 8 -6.36 -19.20 -1.88
C SER A 8 -6.07 -19.16 -0.39
N TRP A 9 -7.07 -18.81 0.43
CA TRP A 9 -6.95 -18.79 1.89
C TRP A 9 -7.88 -19.81 2.52
N ASN A 10 -7.49 -20.29 3.70
CA ASN A 10 -8.33 -21.13 4.52
C ASN A 10 -9.16 -20.23 5.45
N VAL A 11 -10.48 -20.23 5.26
CA VAL A 11 -11.44 -19.50 6.09
C VAL A 11 -12.01 -20.46 7.12
N ILE A 12 -11.94 -20.10 8.40
CA ILE A 12 -12.44 -20.95 9.49
C ILE A 12 -13.78 -20.40 9.96
N ILE A 13 -14.80 -21.26 9.95
CA ILE A 13 -16.14 -20.96 10.47
C ILE A 13 -16.33 -21.73 11.77
N PRO A 14 -16.56 -21.03 12.90
CA PRO A 14 -16.89 -21.67 14.18
C PRO A 14 -18.13 -22.55 14.07
N ALA A 15 -18.15 -23.68 14.77
CA ALA A 15 -19.27 -24.62 14.71
C ALA A 15 -20.64 -23.98 15.07
N GLU A 16 -20.63 -23.04 16.01
CA GLU A 16 -21.80 -22.23 16.41
C GLU A 16 -22.39 -21.37 15.28
N ASN A 17 -21.58 -21.02 14.28
CA ASN A 17 -21.98 -20.20 13.14
C ASN A 17 -22.31 -21.04 11.89
N LEU A 18 -22.27 -22.37 12.00
CA LEU A 18 -22.70 -23.30 10.96
C LEU A 18 -24.22 -23.48 11.04
N ASP A 19 -24.97 -22.46 10.63
CA ASP A 19 -26.40 -22.62 10.43
C ASP A 19 -26.67 -23.36 9.10
N VAL A 20 -27.64 -24.28 9.12
CA VAL A 20 -27.79 -25.39 8.15
C VAL A 20 -28.40 -24.93 6.83
N GLU A 21 -28.87 -23.69 6.74
CA GLU A 21 -29.37 -23.11 5.49
C GLU A 21 -28.20 -22.62 4.62
N GLY A 22 -27.98 -23.25 3.46
CA GLY A 22 -26.77 -23.07 2.63
C GLY A 22 -26.44 -21.62 2.20
N LEU A 23 -27.44 -20.73 2.11
CA LEU A 23 -27.21 -19.30 1.83
C LEU A 23 -26.56 -18.58 3.02
N MET A 24 -26.87 -18.98 4.26
CA MET A 24 -26.28 -18.41 5.47
C MET A 24 -24.82 -18.82 5.62
N LEU A 25 -24.47 -20.06 5.27
CA LEU A 25 -23.09 -20.55 5.31
C LEU A 25 -22.18 -19.81 4.30
N GLN A 26 -22.60 -19.67 3.04
CA GLN A 26 -21.82 -18.92 2.06
C GLN A 26 -21.61 -17.47 2.49
N LYS A 27 -22.65 -16.83 3.02
CA LYS A 27 -22.57 -15.48 3.56
C LYS A 27 -21.57 -15.40 4.72
N ALA A 28 -21.60 -16.36 5.65
CA ALA A 28 -20.65 -16.42 6.76
C ALA A 28 -19.20 -16.56 6.28
N ILE A 29 -18.95 -17.41 5.29
CA ILE A 29 -17.62 -17.59 4.67
C ILE A 29 -17.14 -16.29 4.02
N VAL A 30 -18.00 -15.59 3.29
CA VAL A 30 -17.64 -14.33 2.64
C VAL A 30 -17.37 -13.22 3.65
N ILE A 31 -18.22 -13.07 4.67
CA ILE A 31 -18.01 -12.09 5.75
C ILE A 31 -16.67 -12.36 6.42
N ARG A 32 -16.41 -13.62 6.79
CA ARG A 32 -15.15 -13.98 7.44
C ARG A 32 -13.93 -13.75 6.56
N LEU A 33 -14.03 -14.06 5.26
CA LEU A 33 -12.97 -13.77 4.29
C LEU A 33 -12.68 -12.28 4.21
N LEU A 34 -13.71 -11.44 4.16
CA LEU A 34 -13.57 -9.99 4.10
C LEU A 34 -12.91 -9.44 5.36
N ASP A 35 -13.30 -9.93 6.55
CA ASP A 35 -12.68 -9.56 7.82
C ASP A 35 -11.20 -9.97 7.87
N ASP A 36 -10.90 -11.22 7.51
CA ASP A 36 -9.54 -11.73 7.45
C ASP A 36 -8.70 -10.94 6.41
N PHE A 37 -9.30 -10.52 5.29
CA PHE A 37 -8.63 -9.70 4.27
C PHE A 37 -8.34 -8.28 4.78
N ALA A 38 -9.34 -7.62 5.36
CA ALA A 38 -9.21 -6.28 5.93
C ALA A 38 -8.17 -6.21 7.06
N SER A 39 -7.98 -7.31 7.81
CA SER A 39 -6.96 -7.40 8.86
C SER A 39 -5.52 -7.49 8.32
N LYS A 40 -5.33 -7.84 7.04
CA LYS A 40 -3.99 -7.99 6.43
C LYS A 40 -3.58 -6.73 5.70
N LYS A 41 -2.54 -6.08 6.22
CA LYS A 41 -1.95 -4.86 5.64
C LYS A 41 -1.22 -5.13 4.31
N ALA A 42 -0.17 -5.95 4.34
CA ALA A 42 0.69 -6.19 3.19
C ALA A 42 1.43 -7.53 3.29
N SER A 43 2.06 -7.93 2.19
CA SER A 43 3.05 -9.02 2.14
C SER A 43 4.24 -8.64 1.26
N LYS A 44 5.41 -9.22 1.54
CA LYS A 44 6.64 -9.01 0.75
C LYS A 44 6.44 -9.24 -0.75
N ASN A 45 5.71 -10.29 -1.11
CA ASN A 45 5.58 -10.73 -2.49
C ASN A 45 4.50 -9.94 -3.23
N LEU A 46 3.34 -9.70 -2.62
CA LEU A 46 2.18 -9.15 -3.32
C LEU A 46 2.01 -7.63 -3.15
N GLY A 47 2.66 -7.03 -2.14
CA GLY A 47 2.44 -5.63 -1.79
C GLY A 47 1.33 -5.47 -0.75
N TYR A 48 0.78 -4.26 -0.65
CA TYR A 48 -0.37 -3.95 0.21
C TYR A 48 -1.64 -4.57 -0.37
N PHE A 49 -2.45 -5.15 0.49
CA PHE A 49 -3.78 -5.63 0.10
C PHE A 49 -4.72 -4.43 0.06
N MET A 50 -5.30 -4.14 -1.11
CA MET A 50 -6.13 -2.95 -1.30
C MET A 50 -7.61 -3.29 -1.26
N ALA A 51 -8.02 -4.26 -2.09
CA ALA A 51 -9.42 -4.63 -2.21
C ALA A 51 -9.57 -6.07 -2.68
N LEU A 52 -10.44 -6.84 -2.03
CA LEU A 52 -10.95 -8.09 -2.58
C LEU A 52 -11.92 -7.76 -3.71
N THR A 53 -11.78 -8.40 -4.86
CA THR A 53 -12.58 -8.08 -6.05
C THR A 53 -13.55 -9.18 -6.46
N THR A 54 -13.12 -10.44 -6.41
CA THR A 54 -13.93 -11.54 -6.93
C THR A 54 -13.72 -12.78 -6.08
N LEU A 55 -14.83 -13.37 -5.62
CA LEU A 55 -14.83 -14.70 -5.06
C LEU A 55 -14.84 -15.71 -6.22
N GLU A 56 -13.80 -16.52 -6.34
CA GLU A 56 -13.63 -17.44 -7.48
C GLU A 56 -14.19 -18.83 -7.14
N ARG A 57 -13.91 -19.33 -5.92
CA ARG A 57 -14.41 -20.64 -5.47
C ARG A 57 -14.44 -20.73 -3.95
N ILE A 58 -15.42 -21.47 -3.43
CA ILE A 58 -15.42 -22.00 -2.07
C ILE A 58 -15.29 -23.53 -2.21
N GLY A 59 -14.20 -24.09 -1.72
CA GLY A 59 -14.01 -25.54 -1.70
C GLY A 59 -14.73 -26.21 -0.54
N GLU A 60 -14.72 -27.54 -0.54
CA GLU A 60 -15.38 -28.34 0.49
C GLU A 60 -14.81 -28.07 1.89
N GLY A 61 -15.73 -27.94 2.86
CA GLY A 61 -15.41 -27.72 4.26
C GLY A 61 -14.79 -28.96 4.90
N LYS A 62 -13.71 -28.78 5.65
CA LYS A 62 -13.08 -29.83 6.44
C LYS A 62 -13.22 -29.52 7.92
N VAL A 63 -13.88 -30.42 8.65
CA VAL A 63 -14.01 -30.32 10.10
C VAL A 63 -12.63 -30.45 10.74
N ARG A 64 -12.29 -29.52 11.64
CA ARG A 64 -11.05 -29.55 12.41
C ARG A 64 -11.21 -30.42 13.63
N GLU A 65 -10.24 -31.31 13.83
CA GLU A 65 -10.17 -32.15 15.04
C GLU A 65 -10.17 -31.27 16.31
N HIS A 66 -10.80 -31.77 17.37
CA HIS A 66 -10.93 -31.16 18.70
C HIS A 66 -11.80 -29.91 18.84
N THR A 67 -11.95 -29.09 17.79
CA THR A 67 -12.75 -27.84 17.85
C THR A 67 -14.15 -27.99 17.26
N GLY A 68 -14.31 -28.85 16.25
CA GLY A 68 -15.57 -28.95 15.49
C GLY A 68 -15.76 -27.81 14.47
N ASP A 69 -14.88 -26.81 14.46
CA ASP A 69 -14.87 -25.75 13.45
C ASP A 69 -14.66 -26.32 12.06
N VAL A 70 -15.17 -25.62 11.03
CA VAL A 70 -15.01 -26.05 9.64
C VAL A 70 -14.09 -25.09 8.90
N LEU A 71 -13.08 -25.65 8.24
CA LEU A 71 -12.15 -24.95 7.38
C LEU A 71 -12.59 -25.05 5.92
N PHE A 72 -12.81 -23.91 5.27
CA PHE A 72 -13.12 -23.81 3.85
C PHE A 72 -11.93 -23.23 3.09
N PRO A 73 -11.37 -23.92 2.08
CA PRO A 73 -10.39 -23.33 1.19
C PRO A 73 -11.09 -22.44 0.17
N VAL A 74 -10.83 -21.13 0.24
CA VAL A 74 -11.50 -20.11 -0.56
C VAL A 74 -10.51 -19.47 -1.53
N GLY A 75 -10.80 -19.61 -2.82
CA GLY A 75 -10.07 -18.93 -3.90
C GLY A 75 -10.71 -17.59 -4.23
N PHE A 76 -9.91 -16.54 -4.34
CA PHE A 76 -10.37 -15.19 -4.66
C PHE A 76 -9.33 -14.38 -5.42
N SER A 77 -9.80 -13.34 -6.13
CA SER A 77 -8.98 -12.30 -6.73
C SER A 77 -8.99 -11.03 -5.86
N CYS A 78 -7.87 -10.31 -5.83
CA CYS A 78 -7.77 -9.01 -5.18
C CYS A 78 -6.88 -8.05 -5.96
N ILE A 79 -7.04 -6.75 -5.69
CA ILE A 79 -6.10 -5.72 -6.09
C ILE A 79 -5.08 -5.51 -4.97
N THR A 80 -3.80 -5.48 -5.35
CA THR A 80 -2.70 -5.13 -4.47
C THR A 80 -1.95 -3.92 -4.99
N PHE A 81 -1.21 -3.26 -4.10
CA PHE A 81 -0.34 -2.13 -4.43
C PHE A 81 1.11 -2.47 -4.10
N LYS A 82 2.02 -2.30 -5.04
CA LYS A 82 3.46 -2.52 -4.82
C LYS A 82 4.29 -1.53 -5.62
N ILE A 83 5.25 -0.90 -4.93
CA ILE A 83 6.22 0.01 -5.50
C ILE A 83 7.42 -0.80 -6.00
N PHE A 84 7.85 -0.55 -7.24
CA PHE A 84 8.99 -1.20 -7.85
C PHE A 84 10.11 -0.19 -8.15
N ARG A 85 11.36 -0.67 -8.09
CA ARG A 85 12.53 0.10 -8.51
C ARG A 85 12.39 0.47 -9.99
N GLY A 86 12.68 1.73 -10.31
CA GLY A 86 12.60 2.28 -11.67
C GLY A 86 11.23 2.84 -12.05
N GLU A 87 10.19 2.65 -11.23
CA GLU A 87 8.89 3.31 -11.48
C GLU A 87 9.00 4.82 -11.27
N ILE A 88 8.33 5.58 -12.14
CA ILE A 88 8.05 7.00 -11.91
C ILE A 88 6.67 7.09 -11.27
N LEU A 89 6.61 7.67 -10.07
CA LEU A 89 5.38 7.78 -9.28
C LEU A 89 5.21 9.21 -8.78
N GLU A 90 3.99 9.51 -8.34
CA GLU A 90 3.63 10.76 -7.68
C GLU A 90 3.31 10.49 -6.22
N GLY A 91 3.75 11.39 -5.35
CA GLY A 91 3.45 11.33 -3.92
C GLY A 91 3.28 12.72 -3.34
N VAL A 92 2.55 12.78 -2.23
CA VAL A 92 2.22 14.02 -1.53
C VAL A 92 3.19 14.20 -0.38
N VAL A 93 3.79 15.38 -0.26
CA VAL A 93 4.71 15.67 0.85
C VAL A 93 3.97 15.61 2.19
N ASP A 94 4.47 14.76 3.09
CA ASP A 94 3.94 14.57 4.44
C ASP A 94 4.71 15.39 5.47
N LYS A 95 6.05 15.28 5.42
CA LYS A 95 6.95 15.88 6.40
C LYS A 95 8.24 16.31 5.73
N ILE A 96 8.69 17.51 6.07
CA ILE A 96 9.95 18.10 5.58
C ILE A 96 10.93 18.20 6.75
N LEU A 97 12.15 17.73 6.52
CA LEU A 97 13.27 17.84 7.45
C LEU A 97 14.49 18.40 6.71
N LYS A 98 15.48 18.92 7.46
CA LYS A 98 16.72 19.45 6.87
C LYS A 98 17.43 18.46 5.93
N HIS A 99 17.34 17.16 6.20
CA HIS A 99 18.04 16.12 5.45
C HIS A 99 17.22 15.54 4.28
N GLY A 100 15.93 15.85 4.17
CA GLY A 100 15.08 15.30 3.12
C GLY A 100 13.58 15.44 3.40
N VAL A 101 12.79 14.80 2.56
CA VAL A 101 11.34 14.89 2.54
C VAL A 101 10.74 13.48 2.63
N PHE A 102 9.73 13.32 3.49
CA PHE A 102 8.88 12.14 3.52
C PHE A 102 7.61 12.40 2.72
N LEU A 103 7.25 11.44 1.86
CA LEU A 103 6.09 11.51 0.99
C LEU A 103 5.13 10.34 1.26
N ARG A 104 3.84 10.61 1.11
CA ARG A 104 2.80 9.58 0.98
C ARG A 104 2.63 9.21 -0.48
N CYS A 105 2.73 7.93 -0.80
CA CYS A 105 2.47 7.39 -2.14
C CYS A 105 1.65 6.10 -2.01
N GLY A 106 0.41 6.13 -2.50
CA GLY A 106 -0.55 5.05 -2.24
C GLY A 106 -0.77 4.85 -0.73
N PRO A 107 -0.73 3.60 -0.22
CA PRO A 107 -0.98 3.29 1.19
C PRO A 107 0.22 3.53 2.12
N THR A 108 1.39 3.97 1.62
CA THR A 108 2.60 4.15 2.43
C THR A 108 2.99 5.62 2.56
N ASP A 109 3.42 6.00 3.76
CA ASP A 109 4.05 7.28 4.10
C ASP A 109 5.59 7.17 4.23
N LYS A 110 6.15 5.99 3.94
CA LYS A 110 7.58 5.69 4.10
C LYS A 110 8.38 5.86 2.81
N VAL A 111 8.00 6.84 2.01
CA VAL A 111 8.78 7.24 0.82
C VAL A 111 9.70 8.38 1.20
N TYR A 112 11.00 8.18 1.09
CA TYR A 112 12.02 9.14 1.52
C TYR A 112 12.81 9.69 0.33
N LEU A 113 12.80 11.02 0.19
CA LEU A 113 13.58 11.78 -0.78
C LEU A 113 14.69 12.54 -0.05
N SER A 114 15.93 12.08 -0.22
CA SER A 114 17.10 12.74 0.36
C SER A 114 17.37 14.10 -0.29
N HIS A 115 17.82 15.09 0.48
CA HIS A 115 18.30 16.37 -0.07
C HIS A 115 19.41 16.20 -1.11
N GLN A 116 20.21 15.14 -1.02
CA GLN A 116 21.25 14.80 -2.00
C GLN A 116 20.67 14.40 -3.37
N LYS A 117 19.40 13.99 -3.40
CA LYS A 117 18.65 13.61 -4.60
C LYS A 117 17.73 14.73 -5.11
N MET A 118 17.94 15.95 -4.61
CA MET A 118 17.23 17.17 -4.97
C MET A 118 18.23 18.31 -5.23
N ALA A 119 19.22 18.09 -6.11
CA ALA A 119 20.40 18.96 -6.24
C ALA A 119 20.08 20.47 -6.39
N ASP A 120 19.02 20.79 -7.14
CA ASP A 120 18.61 22.16 -7.43
C ASP A 120 17.83 22.83 -6.28
N TYR A 121 17.44 22.07 -5.25
CA TYR A 121 16.63 22.56 -4.14
C TYR A 121 17.47 22.79 -2.88
N LYS A 122 17.24 23.91 -2.21
CA LYS A 122 17.87 24.26 -0.93
C LYS A 122 16.83 24.28 0.18
N TYR A 123 17.23 23.77 1.34
CA TYR A 123 16.41 23.80 2.54
C TYR A 123 16.29 25.22 3.08
N VAL A 124 15.06 25.67 3.30
CA VAL A 124 14.73 26.95 3.93
C VAL A 124 14.10 26.65 5.30
N PRO A 125 14.76 27.02 6.41
CA PRO A 125 14.21 26.82 7.74
C PRO A 125 13.05 27.79 8.02
N GLY A 126 12.15 27.40 8.92
CA GLY A 126 11.03 28.22 9.37
C GLY A 126 10.04 27.39 10.17
N GLU A 127 8.93 28.00 10.57
CA GLU A 127 7.78 27.30 11.16
C GLU A 127 7.22 26.25 10.19
N ASN A 128 7.17 26.62 8.89
CA ASN A 128 6.84 25.74 7.79
C ASN A 128 8.08 25.58 6.90
N PRO A 129 8.96 24.58 7.17
CA PRO A 129 10.17 24.40 6.40
C PRO A 129 9.85 23.93 4.98
N ILE A 130 10.63 24.41 4.01
CA ILE A 130 10.45 24.08 2.58
C ILE A 130 11.80 23.75 1.93
N PHE A 131 11.72 23.11 0.76
CA PHE A 131 12.82 23.06 -0.20
C PHE A 131 12.48 23.97 -1.38
N MET A 132 13.37 24.89 -1.73
CA MET A 132 13.14 25.86 -2.81
C MET A 132 14.33 25.92 -3.77
N ASN A 133 14.06 26.03 -5.06
CA ASN A 133 15.09 26.22 -6.09
C ASN A 133 15.20 27.69 -6.55
N GLU A 134 16.19 27.99 -7.39
CA GLU A 134 16.42 29.36 -7.92
C GLU A 134 15.27 29.87 -8.79
N LYS A 135 14.47 28.96 -9.37
CA LYS A 135 13.28 29.30 -10.17
C LYS A 135 12.03 29.52 -9.32
N MET A 136 12.18 29.66 -8.00
CA MET A 136 11.09 29.82 -7.03
C MET A 136 10.11 28.65 -6.97
N SER A 137 10.47 27.49 -7.52
CA SER A 137 9.72 26.24 -7.34
C SER A 137 9.91 25.74 -5.93
N ARG A 138 8.82 25.26 -5.31
CA ARG A 138 8.78 24.88 -3.90
C ARG A 138 8.32 23.44 -3.74
N ILE A 139 8.95 22.76 -2.79
CA ILE A 139 8.49 21.51 -2.20
C ILE A 139 8.15 21.84 -0.76
N GLU A 140 6.86 21.96 -0.49
CA GLU A 140 6.30 22.25 0.82
C GLU A 140 5.28 21.17 1.21
N LYS A 141 4.77 21.22 2.44
CA LYS A 141 3.75 20.26 2.88
C LYS A 141 2.58 20.22 1.90
N ASP A 142 2.05 19.03 1.64
CA ASP A 142 0.93 18.77 0.73
C ASP A 142 1.21 19.04 -0.76
N THR A 143 2.44 19.41 -1.14
CA THR A 143 2.86 19.46 -2.54
C THR A 143 2.89 18.06 -3.15
N VAL A 144 2.36 17.92 -4.37
CA VAL A 144 2.53 16.69 -5.16
C VAL A 144 3.89 16.73 -5.84
N VAL A 145 4.69 15.68 -5.66
CA VAL A 145 6.02 15.54 -6.24
C VAL A 145 6.08 14.28 -7.08
N ARG A 146 6.49 14.43 -8.34
CA ARG A 146 6.84 13.32 -9.23
C ARG A 146 8.29 12.92 -9.02
N PHE A 147 8.54 11.64 -8.79
CA PHE A 147 9.87 11.11 -8.50
C PHE A 147 10.09 9.77 -9.18
N ILE A 148 11.36 9.38 -9.32
CA ILE A 148 11.74 8.02 -9.72
C ILE A 148 12.14 7.20 -8.49
N VAL A 149 11.68 5.95 -8.43
CA VAL A 149 12.00 5.02 -7.34
C VAL A 149 13.39 4.43 -7.54
N VAL A 150 14.31 4.72 -6.63
CA VAL A 150 15.69 4.19 -6.66
C VAL A 150 15.75 2.80 -6.00
N GLY A 151 14.96 2.58 -4.95
CA GLY A 151 14.88 1.31 -4.26
C GLY A 151 13.66 1.22 -3.36
N ALA A 152 13.17 0.00 -3.16
CA ALA A 152 12.08 -0.30 -2.24
C ALA A 152 12.41 -1.58 -1.46
N ARG A 153 12.04 -1.62 -0.18
CA ARG A 153 12.22 -2.80 0.68
C ARG A 153 10.97 -3.02 1.52
N TYR A 154 10.72 -4.28 1.87
CA TYR A 154 9.65 -4.67 2.79
C TYR A 154 10.23 -4.93 4.19
N VAL A 155 9.59 -4.37 5.21
CA VAL A 155 9.92 -4.54 6.63
C VAL A 155 8.87 -5.46 7.25
N GLU A 156 9.27 -6.71 7.53
CA GLU A 156 8.35 -7.77 7.99
C GLU A 156 7.65 -7.40 9.31
N ALA A 157 8.39 -6.85 10.28
CA ALA A 157 7.86 -6.51 11.60
C ALA A 157 6.73 -5.47 11.54
N GLU A 158 6.78 -4.55 10.57
CA GLU A 158 5.79 -3.47 10.40
C GLU A 158 4.73 -3.79 9.32
N LYS A 159 4.95 -4.88 8.57
CA LYS A 159 4.23 -5.21 7.33
C LYS A 159 4.10 -3.99 6.43
N GLU A 160 5.22 -3.29 6.23
CA GLU A 160 5.31 -1.98 5.59
C GLU A 160 6.42 -1.98 4.54
N PHE A 161 6.21 -1.28 3.42
CA PHE A 161 7.25 -1.00 2.45
C PHE A 161 7.86 0.37 2.73
N GLN A 162 9.17 0.45 2.53
CA GLN A 162 9.92 1.70 2.58
C GLN A 162 10.58 1.91 1.22
N ALA A 163 10.51 3.13 0.70
CA ALA A 163 11.09 3.47 -0.59
C ALA A 163 12.04 4.66 -0.48
N VAL A 164 13.11 4.62 -1.27
CA VAL A 164 14.01 5.76 -1.49
C VAL A 164 13.87 6.22 -2.93
N VAL A 165 13.75 7.54 -3.11
CA VAL A 165 13.37 8.14 -4.40
C VAL A 165 14.31 9.27 -4.78
N SER A 166 14.26 9.68 -6.04
CA SER A 166 15.12 10.71 -6.62
C SER A 166 14.36 11.68 -7.51
N LEU A 167 14.86 12.92 -7.59
CA LEU A 167 14.48 13.91 -8.62
C LEU A 167 15.55 14.06 -9.71
N GLU A 168 16.60 13.22 -9.70
CA GLU A 168 17.59 13.17 -10.78
C GLU A 168 16.95 12.54 -12.03
N GLY A 169 16.73 13.34 -13.06
CA GLY A 169 16.13 12.93 -14.33
C GLY A 169 15.22 14.00 -14.91
N ASP A 170 14.74 13.77 -16.13
CA ASP A 170 13.87 14.72 -16.81
C ASP A 170 12.42 14.63 -16.29
N TYR A 171 11.74 15.77 -16.24
CA TYR A 171 10.32 15.90 -15.86
C TYR A 171 9.95 15.41 -14.44
N LEU A 172 10.92 15.39 -13.52
CA LEU A 172 10.71 15.10 -12.10
C LEU A 172 10.63 16.39 -11.26
N GLY A 173 10.03 16.32 -10.08
CA GLY A 173 9.90 17.44 -9.15
C GLY A 173 8.44 17.76 -8.78
N PRO A 174 8.21 18.91 -8.12
CA PRO A 174 6.88 19.34 -7.72
C PRO A 174 6.00 19.61 -8.95
N ILE A 175 4.76 19.15 -8.89
CA ILE A 175 3.76 19.35 -9.94
C ILE A 175 2.85 20.49 -9.51
N SER A 176 2.75 21.53 -10.34
CA SER A 176 1.81 22.62 -10.12
C SER A 176 0.38 22.10 -10.27
N GLN A 177 -0.42 22.12 -9.20
CA GLN A 177 -1.87 21.96 -9.30
C GLN A 177 -2.48 23.27 -9.82
N ASN A 178 -2.25 23.59 -11.09
CA ASN A 178 -2.99 24.64 -11.77
C ASN A 178 -3.81 23.99 -12.90
N ALA A 179 -5.14 24.19 -12.83
CA ALA A 179 -6.18 23.90 -13.81
C ALA A 179 -6.73 22.46 -13.88
N VAL A 180 -7.78 22.20 -13.09
CA VAL A 180 -9.10 21.83 -13.64
C VAL A 180 -10.15 22.74 -13.01
#